data_AF-A0A0K2RTB5-F1
#
_entry.id   AF-A0A0K2RTB5-F1
#
_cell.length_a   1.000
_cell.length_b   1.000
_cell.length_c   1.000
_cell.angle_alpha   90.00
_cell.angle_beta   90.00
_cell.angle_gamma   90.00
#
_symmetry.space_group_name_H-M   'P 1'
#
loop_
_entity.id
_entity.type
_entity.pdbx_description
1 polymer ?
#
loop_
_entity_poly.entity_id
_entity_poly.type
_entity_poly.pdbx_seq_one_letter_code
_entity_poly.pdbx_strand_id
1 'polypeptide(L)'
;MDCRTLPGQQEMVFETVKKLAGDGVEVSYVNKDVSLEVPFAGNLVDAMIDALHSEDPGAKVLPYTLSGGTDNKSLSKIGITGYGFAPLMLPEELDFTGMFHGVDERVPADSLKFGSRVLNTLLSNY
;
A
#
# COMPACT_ATOMS: atom_id res chain seq x y z
N MET A 1 13.87 -11.47 12.52
CA MET A 1 13.64 -10.05 12.20
C MET A 1 12.72 -9.98 10.99
N ASP A 2 11.74 -9.09 10.98
CA ASP A 2 11.04 -8.66 9.76
C ASP A 2 11.53 -7.23 9.46
N CYS A 3 12.00 -7.00 8.24
CA CYS A 3 12.52 -5.71 7.81
C CYS A 3 11.95 -5.36 6.43
N ARG A 4 11.33 -4.17 6.35
CA ARG A 4 10.80 -3.61 5.11
C ARG A 4 11.74 -2.53 4.63
N THR A 5 12.27 -2.72 3.42
CA THR A 5 13.25 -1.81 2.83
C THR A 5 12.59 -0.91 1.80
N LEU A 6 13.16 0.27 1.59
CA LEU A 6 12.81 1.09 0.43
C LEU A 6 13.35 0.44 -0.85
N PRO A 7 12.73 0.73 -2.01
CA PRO A 7 13.25 0.36 -3.33
C PRO A 7 14.76 0.66 -3.45
N GLY A 8 15.53 -0.33 -3.93
CA GLY A 8 16.98 -0.20 -4.11
C GLY A 8 17.84 -0.30 -2.85
N GLN A 9 17.27 -0.33 -1.64
CA GLN A 9 18.05 -0.29 -0.39
C GLN A 9 18.30 -1.66 0.27
N GLN A 10 17.77 -2.73 -0.31
CA GLN A 10 17.74 -4.05 0.33
C GLN A 10 19.14 -4.60 0.69
N GLU A 11 20.11 -4.46 -0.21
CA GLU A 11 21.47 -4.95 0.03
C GLU A 11 22.18 -4.16 1.14
N MET A 12 22.06 -2.84 1.11
CA MET A 12 22.63 -1.95 2.13
C MET A 12 22.10 -2.31 3.53
N VAL A 13 20.79 -2.54 3.64
CA VAL A 13 20.16 -2.91 4.91
C VAL A 13 20.64 -4.30 5.38
N PHE A 14 20.71 -5.28 4.49
CA PHE A 14 21.17 -6.62 4.83
C PHE A 14 22.62 -6.65 5.30
N GLU A 15 23.52 -5.93 4.63
CA GLU A 15 24.92 -5.82 5.02
C GLU A 15 25.09 -5.03 6.34
N THR A 16 24.24 -4.03 6.57
CA THR A 16 24.19 -3.33 7.86
C THR A 16 23.80 -4.28 8.99
N VAL A 17 22.77 -5.11 8.78
CA VAL A 17 22.32 -6.09 9.77
C VAL A 17 23.39 -7.13 10.07
N LYS A 18 24.05 -7.68 9.05
CA LYS A 18 25.20 -8.59 9.21
C LYS A 18 26.31 -7.96 10.04
N LYS A 19 26.72 -6.75 9.69
CA LYS A 19 27.78 -6.01 10.40
C LYS A 19 27.43 -5.81 11.87
N LEU A 20 26.17 -5.48 12.18
CA LEU A 20 25.72 -5.27 13.55
C LEU A 20 25.56 -6.57 14.34
N ALA A 21 25.27 -7.69 13.68
CA ALA A 21 25.16 -9.00 14.31
C ALA A 21 26.52 -9.56 14.77
N GLY A 22 27.60 -9.21 14.06
CA GLY A 22 28.98 -9.61 14.38
C GLY A 22 29.35 -11.02 13.92
N ASP A 23 30.65 -11.34 14.02
CA ASP A 23 31.26 -12.52 13.35
C ASP A 23 30.79 -13.88 13.88
N GLY A 24 30.11 -13.94 15.03
CA GLY A 24 29.56 -15.16 15.63
C GLY A 24 28.13 -15.50 15.21
N VAL A 25 27.52 -14.70 14.33
CA VAL A 25 26.11 -14.84 13.95
C VAL A 25 25.98 -14.96 12.44
N GLU A 26 25.38 -16.05 11.98
CA GLU A 26 25.00 -16.20 10.57
C GLU A 26 23.69 -15.45 10.31
N VAL A 27 23.68 -14.59 9.29
CA VAL A 27 22.48 -13.87 8.83
C VAL A 27 22.12 -14.34 7.43
N SER A 28 20.92 -14.92 7.30
CA SER A 28 20.37 -15.40 6.02
C SER A 28 18.91 -14.97 5.87
N TYR A 29 18.40 -15.00 4.64
CA TYR A 29 17.00 -14.71 4.36
C TYR A 29 16.16 -15.97 4.59
N VAL A 30 15.14 -15.88 5.43
CA VAL A 30 14.04 -16.86 5.45
C VAL A 30 13.04 -16.56 4.34
N ASN A 31 12.73 -15.27 4.15
CA ASN A 31 11.93 -14.77 3.05
C ASN A 31 12.60 -13.52 2.47
N LYS A 32 12.72 -13.46 1.15
CA LYS A 32 13.28 -12.32 0.42
C LYS A 32 12.29 -11.91 -0.65
N ASP A 33 11.70 -10.73 -0.50
CA ASP A 33 10.73 -10.21 -1.45
C ASP A 33 11.11 -8.79 -1.94
N VAL A 34 10.47 -8.37 -3.02
CA VAL A 34 10.74 -7.09 -3.67
C VAL A 34 10.19 -5.91 -2.85
N SER A 35 10.90 -4.79 -2.93
CA SER A 35 10.42 -3.47 -2.50
C SER A 35 9.91 -2.73 -3.74
N LEU A 36 8.60 -2.50 -3.81
CA LEU A 36 7.97 -1.97 -5.03
C LEU A 36 7.93 -0.45 -5.05
N GLU A 37 8.15 0.07 -6.25
CA GLU A 37 7.84 1.44 -6.66
C GLU A 37 7.21 1.38 -8.04
N VAL A 38 6.10 2.09 -8.21
CA VAL A 38 5.41 2.22 -9.50
C VAL A 38 5.11 3.70 -9.74
N PRO A 39 5.12 4.18 -11.00
CA PRO A 39 4.82 5.58 -11.29
C PRO A 39 3.43 5.99 -10.83
N PHE A 40 3.27 7.19 -10.28
CA PHE A 40 1.94 7.79 -10.09
C PHE A 40 1.44 8.38 -11.41
N ALA A 41 1.09 7.50 -12.34
CA ALA A 41 0.68 7.88 -13.69
C ALA A 41 -0.08 6.75 -14.40
N GLY A 42 -0.77 7.12 -15.48
CA GLY A 42 -1.41 6.19 -16.41
C GLY A 42 -2.92 6.13 -16.23
N ASN A 43 -3.58 5.56 -17.23
CA ASN A 43 -5.04 5.52 -17.36
C ASN A 43 -5.77 4.97 -16.12
N LEU A 44 -5.21 3.95 -15.46
CA LEU A 44 -5.83 3.41 -14.24
C LEU A 44 -5.77 4.41 -13.08
N VAL A 45 -4.66 5.13 -12.92
CA VAL A 45 -4.53 6.17 -11.89
C VAL A 45 -5.49 7.31 -12.18
N ASP A 46 -5.59 7.73 -13.44
CA ASP A 46 -6.54 8.77 -13.87
C ASP A 46 -7.99 8.34 -13.57
N ALA A 47 -8.36 7.11 -13.90
CA ALA A 47 -9.69 6.57 -13.61
C ALA A 47 -9.98 6.42 -12.11
N MET A 48 -8.98 6.07 -11.29
CA MET A 48 -9.11 6.05 -9.83
C MET A 48 -9.37 7.45 -9.27
N ILE A 49 -8.70 8.48 -9.82
CA ILE A 49 -8.92 9.88 -9.45
C ILE A 49 -10.33 10.32 -9.86
N ASP A 50 -10.74 10.07 -11.09
CA ASP A 50 -12.08 10.42 -11.60
C ASP A 50 -13.19 9.75 -10.79
N ALA A 51 -13.03 8.47 -10.47
CA ALA A 51 -13.99 7.73 -9.65
C ALA A 51 -14.12 8.34 -8.25
N LEU A 52 -13.01 8.77 -7.63
CA LEU A 52 -13.03 9.46 -6.34
C LEU A 52 -13.72 10.82 -6.44
N HIS A 53 -13.39 11.61 -7.45
CA HIS A 53 -13.97 12.94 -7.69
C HIS A 53 -15.47 12.91 -8.00
N SER A 54 -16.00 11.79 -8.47
CA SER A 54 -17.44 11.61 -8.65
C SER A 54 -18.23 11.67 -7.34
N GLU A 55 -17.59 11.35 -6.21
CA GLU A 55 -18.20 11.36 -4.87
C GLU A 55 -17.61 12.47 -3.96
N ASP A 56 -16.36 12.88 -4.20
CA ASP A 56 -15.72 14.02 -3.52
C ASP A 56 -14.89 14.87 -4.52
N PRO A 57 -15.51 15.87 -5.19
CA PRO A 57 -14.82 16.74 -6.14
C PRO A 57 -13.68 17.58 -5.54
N GLY A 58 -13.63 17.73 -4.22
CA GLY A 58 -12.59 18.50 -3.52
C GLY A 58 -11.36 17.68 -3.13
N ALA A 59 -11.43 16.35 -3.28
CA ALA A 59 -10.38 15.44 -2.84
C ALA A 59 -9.05 15.71 -3.56
N LYS A 60 -7.97 15.79 -2.79
CA LYS A 60 -6.59 15.83 -3.32
C LYS A 60 -6.00 14.43 -3.26
N VAL A 61 -5.55 13.92 -4.41
CA VAL A 61 -4.92 12.61 -4.51
C VAL A 61 -3.40 12.77 -4.52
N LEU A 62 -2.73 12.03 -3.65
CA LEU A 62 -1.26 12.05 -3.49
C LEU A 62 -0.71 10.63 -3.61
N PRO A 63 0.52 10.45 -4.14
CA PRO A 63 1.20 9.17 -4.07
C PRO A 63 1.45 8.79 -2.60
N TYR A 64 1.27 7.51 -2.28
CA TYR A 64 1.41 7.00 -0.92
C TYR A 64 2.34 5.79 -0.89
N THR A 65 3.36 5.86 -0.03
CA THR A 65 4.27 4.74 0.25
C THR A 65 3.80 4.01 1.50
N LEU A 66 3.21 2.83 1.32
CA LEU A 66 2.80 1.96 2.40
C LEU A 66 4.01 1.16 2.95
N SER A 67 4.25 1.20 4.26
CA SER A 67 5.32 0.43 4.92
C SER A 67 5.03 -1.07 5.05
N GLY A 68 3.78 -1.48 4.76
CA GLY A 68 3.30 -2.86 4.79
C GLY A 68 3.72 -3.72 3.59
N GLY A 69 3.14 -4.91 3.51
CA GLY A 69 3.24 -5.78 2.32
C GLY A 69 1.86 -6.07 1.77
N THR A 70 1.74 -6.12 0.44
CA THR A 70 0.49 -6.44 -0.28
C THR A 70 0.77 -7.46 -1.38
N ASP A 71 -0.29 -8.08 -1.90
CA ASP A 71 -0.19 -9.06 -2.98
C ASP A 71 0.40 -8.50 -4.29
N ASN A 72 0.47 -7.17 -4.43
CA ASN A 72 1.17 -6.52 -5.53
C ASN A 72 2.61 -7.04 -5.71
N LYS A 73 3.30 -7.42 -4.63
CA LYS A 73 4.65 -7.99 -4.69
C LYS A 73 4.72 -9.31 -5.45
N SER A 74 3.66 -10.11 -5.32
CA SER A 74 3.53 -11.37 -6.07
C SER A 74 3.10 -11.10 -7.50
N LEU A 75 2.11 -10.21 -7.70
CA LEU A 75 1.60 -9.85 -9.02
C LEU A 75 2.66 -9.17 -9.91
N SER A 76 3.56 -8.37 -9.33
CA SER A 76 4.64 -7.72 -10.08
C SER A 76 5.60 -8.73 -10.72
N LYS A 77 5.76 -9.93 -10.13
CA LYS A 77 6.63 -11.00 -10.66
C LYS A 77 6.11 -11.58 -11.97
N ILE A 78 4.82 -11.42 -12.25
CA ILE A 78 4.18 -11.81 -13.51
C ILE A 78 3.89 -10.60 -14.42
N GLY A 79 4.53 -9.46 -14.15
CA GLY A 79 4.45 -8.27 -15.01
C GLY A 79 3.21 -7.40 -14.80
N ILE A 80 2.46 -7.59 -13.71
CA ILE A 80 1.29 -6.76 -13.40
C ILE A 80 1.73 -5.56 -12.56
N THR A 81 1.52 -4.36 -13.10
CA THR A 81 1.62 -3.10 -12.36
C THR A 81 0.29 -2.86 -11.64
N GLY A 82 0.25 -3.06 -10.34
CA GLY A 82 -0.96 -2.84 -9.54
C GLY A 82 -0.89 -1.57 -8.71
N TYR A 83 -2.06 -1.04 -8.33
CA TYR A 83 -2.21 0.09 -7.43
C TYR A 83 -3.17 -0.31 -6.30
N GLY A 84 -2.84 0.08 -5.06
CA GLY A 84 -3.77 -0.08 -3.95
C GLY A 84 -4.92 0.90 -4.07
N PHE A 85 -6.16 0.41 -4.06
CA PHE A 85 -7.36 1.24 -4.10
C PHE A 85 -8.41 0.72 -3.13
N ALA A 86 -8.55 1.41 -2.00
CA ALA A 86 -9.55 1.11 -0.97
C ALA A 86 -10.18 2.44 -0.52
N PRO A 87 -11.05 3.05 -1.35
CA PRO A 87 -11.61 4.36 -1.06
C PRO A 87 -12.47 4.28 0.21
N LEU A 88 -12.15 5.11 1.20
CA LEU A 88 -12.92 5.24 2.43
C LEU A 88 -12.96 6.72 2.82
N MET A 89 -14.16 7.24 3.07
CA MET A 89 -14.35 8.57 3.64
C MET A 89 -14.29 8.46 5.17
N LEU A 90 -13.12 8.71 5.77
CA LEU A 90 -12.86 8.46 7.19
C LEU A 90 -13.02 9.74 8.04
N PRO A 91 -13.56 9.64 9.27
CA PRO A 91 -13.53 10.73 10.24
C PRO A 91 -12.09 11.13 10.60
N GLU A 92 -11.87 12.42 10.90
CA GLU A 92 -10.55 12.98 11.20
C GLU A 92 -9.91 12.35 12.44
N GLU A 93 -10.74 11.98 13.42
CA GLU A 93 -10.32 11.42 14.70
C GLU A 93 -9.99 9.91 14.64
N LEU A 94 -10.23 9.25 13.52
CA LEU A 94 -10.04 7.80 13.40
C LEU A 94 -8.58 7.48 13.05
N ASP A 95 -7.86 6.83 13.97
CA ASP A 95 -6.52 6.27 13.69
C ASP A 95 -6.64 5.01 12.83
N PHE A 96 -6.88 5.21 11.54
CA PHE A 96 -7.08 4.11 10.60
C PHE A 96 -5.85 3.23 10.45
N THR A 97 -4.66 3.84 10.39
CA THR A 97 -3.41 3.09 10.24
C THR A 97 -3.04 2.29 11.48
N GLY A 98 -3.29 2.83 12.69
CA GLY A 98 -3.02 2.14 13.94
C GLY A 98 -3.98 0.98 14.23
N MET A 99 -5.14 0.94 13.54
CA MET A 99 -6.11 -0.15 13.66
C MET A 99 -5.76 -1.41 12.86
N PHE A 100 -4.81 -1.35 11.91
CA PHE A 100 -4.45 -2.53 11.13
C PHE A 100 -4.02 -3.69 12.05
N HIS A 101 -4.76 -4.80 12.01
CA HIS A 101 -4.54 -5.98 12.86
C HIS A 101 -4.73 -5.72 14.37
N GLY A 102 -5.42 -4.63 14.73
CA GLY A 102 -5.75 -4.29 16.11
C GLY A 102 -6.95 -5.08 16.66
N VAL A 103 -7.15 -5.02 17.98
CA VAL A 103 -8.23 -5.73 18.69
C VAL A 103 -9.64 -5.26 18.27
N ASP A 104 -9.75 -4.00 17.82
CA ASP A 104 -11.02 -3.34 17.47
C ASP A 104 -10.94 -2.67 16.09
N GLU A 105 -10.34 -3.37 15.13
CA GLU A 105 -10.28 -2.96 13.72
C GLU A 105 -11.70 -2.78 13.17
N ARG A 106 -12.01 -1.56 12.73
CA ARG A 106 -13.34 -1.19 12.25
C ARG A 106 -13.29 0.00 11.31
N VAL A 107 -14.38 0.19 10.58
CA VAL A 107 -14.63 1.38 9.78
C VAL A 107 -16.09 1.80 9.92
N PRO A 108 -16.43 3.10 9.79
CA PRO A 108 -17.82 3.52 9.74
C PRO A 108 -18.56 2.90 8.56
N ALA A 109 -19.82 2.51 8.77
CA ALA A 109 -20.64 1.93 7.72
C ALA A 109 -20.83 2.88 6.53
N ASP A 110 -20.89 4.19 6.79
CA ASP A 110 -21.01 5.18 5.72
C ASP A 110 -19.72 5.34 4.91
N SER A 111 -18.54 5.12 5.51
CA SER A 111 -17.27 5.03 4.80
C SER A 111 -17.25 3.84 3.83
N LEU A 112 -17.79 2.69 4.24
CA LEU A 112 -17.94 1.52 3.36
C LEU A 112 -18.92 1.78 2.21
N LYS A 113 -20.06 2.44 2.48
CA LYS A 113 -21.02 2.81 1.43
C LYS A 113 -20.40 3.78 0.43
N PHE A 114 -19.67 4.79 0.90
CA PHE A 114 -18.91 5.70 0.05
C PHE A 114 -17.92 4.94 -0.82
N GLY A 115 -17.08 4.11 -0.19
CA GLY A 115 -16.07 3.32 -0.88
C GLY A 115 -16.65 2.39 -1.94
N SER A 116 -17.78 1.75 -1.64
CA SER A 116 -18.47 0.89 -2.58
C SER A 116 -18.97 1.65 -3.82
N ARG A 117 -19.44 2.89 -3.69
CA ARG A 117 -19.87 3.70 -4.84
C ARG A 117 -18.68 4.13 -5.69
N VAL A 118 -17.60 4.61 -5.07
CA VAL A 118 -16.36 4.98 -5.76
C VAL A 118 -15.78 3.77 -6.52
N LEU A 119 -15.65 2.62 -5.85
CA LEU A 119 -15.13 1.40 -6.47
C LEU A 119 -16.05 0.92 -7.62
N ASN A 120 -17.37 1.00 -7.43
CA ASN A 120 -18.32 0.66 -8.48
C ASN A 120 -18.17 1.57 -9.72
N THR A 121 -18.00 2.87 -9.51
CA THR A 121 -17.73 3.83 -10.60
C THR A 121 -16.46 3.47 -11.35
N LEU A 122 -15.35 3.17 -10.64
CA LEU A 122 -14.11 2.75 -11.27
C LEU A 122 -14.32 1.50 -12.15
N LEU A 123 -14.93 0.44 -11.58
CA LEU A 123 -15.12 -0.84 -12.27
C LEU A 123 -16.10 -0.78 -13.44
N SER A 124 -17.03 0.18 -13.42
CA SER A 124 -18.03 0.32 -14.49
C SER A 124 -17.55 1.19 -15.66
N ASN A 125 -16.54 2.04 -15.43
CA ASN A 125 -16.14 3.09 -16.36
C ASN A 125 -14.68 2.99 -16.85
N TYR A 126 -13.89 2.05 -16.34
CA TYR A 126 -12.50 1.80 -16.75
C TYR A 126 -12.39 0.76 -17.86
#